data_AF-A0A953C4J3-F1
#
_entry.id   AF-A0A953C4J3-F1
#
_cell.length_a   1.000
_cell.length_b   1.000
_cell.length_c   1.000
_cell.angle_alpha   90.00
_cell.angle_beta   90.00
_cell.angle_gamma   90.00
#
_symmetry.space_group_name_H-M   'P 1'
#
loop_
_entity.id
_entity.type
_entity.pdbx_description
1 polymer ?
#
loop_
_entity_poly.entity_id
_entity_poly.type
_entity_poly.pdbx_seq_one_letter_code
_entity_poly.pdbx_strand_id
1 'polypeptide(L)'
;MAFDDFQNQYARATTQVAAADSIYDAGLRQHMLGIYNYMFAGLGLSGAVAYFMTATGASAIFFTAPGQFTALGWVAVFAPLGLLLLASFSAARLTTGAAHAIYWSVAALQGVSLAVLFQAFTGQSIAQIFFVTAAAFGALSLFGYTTKRSLSGMSTLLMVGLVGVIIAFIFNIFLQSGLLQFVASVIGVLVFAGLTAFDTQRLKTEYIAGVTGSAAAKAQVWGALSLYLN
;
A
#
# COMPACT_ATOMS: atom_id res chain seq x y z
N MET A 1 3.80 31.29 49.58
CA MET A 1 3.32 32.23 48.53
C MET A 1 4.16 32.08 47.26
N ALA A 2 5.41 32.57 47.18
CA ALA A 2 6.18 32.43 45.93
C ALA A 2 6.48 30.97 45.52
N PHE A 3 6.78 30.06 46.47
CA PHE A 3 7.04 28.65 46.18
C PHE A 3 5.81 27.88 45.66
N ASP A 4 4.62 28.21 46.14
CA ASP A 4 3.36 27.59 45.72
C ASP A 4 2.99 28.01 44.28
N ASP A 5 3.29 29.26 43.91
CA ASP A 5 3.10 29.78 42.56
C ASP A 5 4.01 29.09 41.53
N PHE A 6 5.27 28.83 41.88
CA PHE A 6 6.18 28.06 41.02
C PHE A 6 5.68 26.63 40.80
N GLN A 7 5.29 25.93 41.88
CA GLN A 7 4.75 24.57 41.77
C GLN A 7 3.48 24.50 40.91
N ASN A 8 2.60 25.50 41.04
CA ASN A 8 1.41 25.63 40.21
C ASN A 8 1.73 25.91 38.74
N GLN A 9 2.77 26.69 38.44
CA GLN A 9 3.24 26.93 37.07
C GLN A 9 3.85 25.67 36.45
N TYR A 10 4.68 24.92 37.19
CA TYR A 10 5.24 23.65 36.73
C TYR A 10 4.16 22.58 36.50
N ALA A 11 3.16 22.49 37.39
CA ALA A 11 2.03 21.59 37.22
C ALA A 11 1.22 21.93 35.96
N ARG A 12 0.90 23.22 35.75
CA ARG A 12 0.18 23.69 34.54
C ARG A 12 0.97 23.44 33.25
N ALA A 13 2.29 23.68 33.27
CA ALA A 13 3.16 23.40 32.13
C ALA A 13 3.21 21.90 31.81
N THR A 14 3.29 21.04 32.84
CA THR A 14 3.30 19.58 32.67
C THR A 14 1.97 19.07 32.12
N THR A 15 0.84 19.60 32.58
CA THR A 15 -0.49 19.28 32.05
C THR A 15 -0.65 19.75 30.61
N GLN A 16 -0.12 20.92 30.23
CA GLN A 16 -0.15 21.41 28.86
C GLN A 16 0.70 20.57 27.91
N VAL A 17 1.90 20.14 28.32
CA VAL A 17 2.75 19.24 27.53
C VAL A 17 2.08 17.88 27.35
N ALA A 18 1.53 17.29 28.40
CA ALA A 18 0.79 16.03 28.31
C ALA A 18 -0.47 16.14 27.43
N ALA A 19 -1.17 17.27 27.48
CA ALA A 19 -2.31 17.54 26.60
C ALA A 19 -1.86 17.65 25.13
N ALA A 20 -0.75 18.34 24.85
CA ALA A 20 -0.18 18.47 23.52
C ALA A 20 0.26 17.11 22.94
N ASP A 21 0.95 16.29 23.74
CA ASP A 21 1.37 14.93 23.35
C ASP A 21 0.14 14.05 23.04
N SER A 22 -0.91 14.12 23.87
CA SER A 22 -2.12 13.32 23.64
C SER A 22 -2.91 13.73 22.39
N ILE A 23 -2.99 15.02 22.09
CA ILE A 23 -3.62 15.53 20.86
C ILE A 23 -2.83 15.10 19.63
N TYR A 24 -1.50 15.14 19.73
CA TYR A 24 -0.62 14.73 18.66
C TYR A 24 -0.72 13.23 18.36
N ASP A 25 -0.74 12.40 19.40
CA ASP A 25 -0.96 10.95 19.29
C ASP A 25 -2.34 10.63 18.68
N ALA A 26 -3.38 11.36 19.08
CA ALA A 26 -4.72 11.22 18.52
C ALA A 26 -4.75 11.58 17.03
N GLY A 27 -4.07 12.67 16.63
CA GLY A 27 -3.95 13.08 15.23
C GLY A 27 -3.19 12.07 14.39
N LEU A 28 -2.06 11.56 14.88
CA LEU A 28 -1.28 10.52 14.20
C LEU A 28 -2.12 9.24 14.01
N ARG A 29 -2.85 8.82 15.04
CA ARG A 29 -3.72 7.65 14.96
C ARG A 29 -4.82 7.85 13.92
N GLN A 30 -5.49 9.00 13.93
CA GLN A 30 -6.51 9.33 12.93
C GLN A 30 -5.92 9.36 11.52
N HIS A 31 -4.71 9.90 11.37
CA HIS A 31 -4.02 9.94 10.08
C HIS A 31 -3.76 8.55 9.52
N MET A 32 -3.17 7.67 10.34
CA MET A 32 -2.86 6.28 9.98
C MET A 32 -4.13 5.45 9.73
N LEU A 33 -5.17 5.63 10.55
CA LEU A 33 -6.47 4.98 10.30
C LEU A 33 -7.07 5.41 8.96
N GLY A 34 -6.94 6.69 8.60
CA GLY A 34 -7.35 7.17 7.28
C GLY A 34 -6.61 6.45 6.14
N ILE A 35 -5.28 6.32 6.26
CA ILE A 35 -4.45 5.59 5.29
C ILE A 35 -4.92 4.14 5.14
N TYR A 36 -5.10 3.42 6.26
CA TYR A 36 -5.56 2.03 6.21
C TYR A 36 -6.98 1.92 5.63
N ASN A 37 -7.89 2.83 5.99
CA ASN A 37 -9.25 2.82 5.45
C ASN A 37 -9.25 3.01 3.94
N TYR A 38 -8.45 3.95 3.40
CA TYR A 38 -8.31 4.10 1.96
C TYR A 38 -7.74 2.84 1.33
N MET A 39 -6.63 2.30 1.86
CA MET A 39 -6.01 1.08 1.36
C MET A 39 -6.99 -0.10 1.30
N PHE A 40 -7.71 -0.38 2.40
CA PHE A 40 -8.72 -1.43 2.44
C PHE A 40 -9.88 -1.17 1.49
N ALA A 41 -10.32 0.08 1.35
CA ALA A 41 -11.37 0.44 0.40
C ALA A 41 -10.90 0.26 -1.06
N GLY A 42 -9.65 0.58 -1.38
CA GLY A 42 -9.05 0.30 -2.70
C GLY A 42 -8.92 -1.20 -2.99
N LEU A 43 -8.48 -2.00 -2.01
CA LEU A 43 -8.47 -3.47 -2.13
C LEU A 43 -9.87 -4.03 -2.34
N GLY A 44 -10.85 -3.53 -1.57
CA GLY A 44 -12.26 -3.89 -1.70
C GLY A 44 -12.82 -3.53 -3.07
N LEU A 45 -12.52 -2.34 -3.59
CA LEU A 45 -12.88 -1.93 -4.94
C LEU A 45 -12.25 -2.84 -5.99
N SER A 46 -10.96 -3.16 -5.86
CA SER A 46 -10.24 -4.02 -6.79
C SER A 46 -10.88 -5.42 -6.84
N GLY A 47 -11.17 -6.00 -5.67
CA GLY A 47 -11.86 -7.28 -5.57
C GLY A 47 -13.29 -7.24 -6.12
N ALA A 48 -14.04 -6.17 -5.85
CA ALA A 48 -15.38 -5.99 -6.39
C ALA A 48 -15.36 -5.90 -7.92
N VAL A 49 -14.48 -5.08 -8.50
CA VAL A 49 -14.33 -4.97 -9.97
C VAL A 49 -13.95 -6.32 -10.56
N ALA A 50 -12.97 -7.03 -9.99
CA ALA A 50 -12.56 -8.35 -10.45
C ALA A 50 -13.74 -9.34 -10.45
N TYR A 51 -14.51 -9.38 -9.36
CA TYR A 51 -15.68 -10.22 -9.23
C TYR A 51 -16.76 -9.86 -10.26
N PHE A 52 -17.11 -8.58 -10.39
CA PHE A 52 -18.12 -8.12 -11.35
C PHE A 52 -17.74 -8.46 -12.79
N MET A 53 -16.47 -8.30 -13.16
CA MET A 53 -15.99 -8.63 -14.50
C MET A 53 -16.11 -10.12 -14.82
N THR A 54 -15.85 -10.98 -13.83
CA THR A 54 -16.01 -12.42 -14.00
C THR A 54 -17.49 -12.81 -14.01
N ALA A 55 -18.29 -12.29 -13.07
CA ALA A 55 -19.70 -12.63 -12.91
C ALA A 55 -20.56 -12.22 -14.12
N THR A 56 -20.25 -11.10 -14.76
CA THR A 56 -20.96 -10.60 -15.95
C THR A 56 -20.41 -11.15 -17.27
N GLY A 57 -19.28 -11.84 -17.25
CA GLY A 57 -18.55 -12.25 -18.46
C GLY A 57 -17.78 -11.13 -19.15
N ALA A 58 -17.81 -9.88 -18.63
CA ALA A 58 -17.08 -8.75 -19.21
C ALA A 58 -15.56 -8.95 -19.22
N SER A 59 -15.02 -9.84 -18.37
CA SER A 59 -13.62 -10.27 -18.41
C SER A 59 -13.17 -10.80 -19.77
N ALA A 60 -14.09 -11.36 -20.58
CA ALA A 60 -13.80 -11.88 -21.92
C ALA A 60 -13.31 -10.81 -22.92
N ILE A 61 -13.61 -9.53 -22.68
CA ILE A 61 -13.13 -8.41 -23.50
C ILE A 61 -11.60 -8.24 -23.36
N PHE A 62 -11.07 -8.59 -22.19
CA PHE A 62 -9.68 -8.39 -21.81
C PHE A 62 -8.87 -9.69 -21.85
N PHE A 63 -9.49 -10.82 -21.51
CA PHE A 63 -8.83 -12.12 -21.39
C PHE A 63 -9.62 -13.19 -22.15
N THR A 64 -9.00 -13.83 -23.12
CA THR A 64 -9.63 -14.93 -23.88
C THR A 64 -9.50 -16.28 -23.16
N ALA A 65 -8.44 -16.43 -22.38
CA ALA A 65 -8.17 -17.56 -21.50
C ALA A 65 -7.20 -17.10 -20.38
N PRO A 66 -7.03 -17.89 -19.30
CA PRO A 66 -6.03 -17.59 -18.28
C PRO A 66 -4.64 -17.38 -18.90
N GLY A 67 -4.07 -16.18 -18.71
CA GLY A 67 -2.78 -15.80 -19.26
C GLY A 67 -2.77 -15.41 -20.76
N GLN A 68 -3.92 -15.40 -21.43
CA GLN A 68 -4.06 -14.98 -22.82
C GLN A 68 -4.78 -13.62 -22.89
N PHE A 69 -4.02 -12.57 -23.18
CA PHE A 69 -4.49 -11.19 -23.19
C PHE A 69 -4.92 -10.74 -24.58
N THR A 70 -6.07 -10.06 -24.68
CA THR A 70 -6.42 -9.31 -25.89
C THR A 70 -5.58 -8.03 -25.99
N ALA A 71 -5.65 -7.31 -27.12
CA ALA A 71 -5.02 -5.99 -27.23
C ALA A 71 -5.48 -5.03 -26.11
N LEU A 72 -6.78 -5.07 -25.75
CA LEU A 72 -7.32 -4.32 -24.62
C LEU A 72 -6.87 -4.88 -23.26
N GLY A 73 -6.70 -6.21 -23.15
CA GLY A 73 -6.13 -6.85 -21.96
C GLY A 73 -4.73 -6.37 -21.63
N TRP A 74 -3.86 -6.28 -22.63
CA TRP A 74 -2.51 -5.72 -22.46
C TRP A 74 -2.54 -4.27 -21.96
N VAL A 75 -3.42 -3.45 -22.53
CA VAL A 75 -3.61 -2.07 -22.06
C VAL A 75 -4.09 -2.07 -20.61
N ALA A 76 -5.07 -2.89 -20.26
CA ALA A 76 -5.63 -2.93 -18.91
C ALA A 76 -4.61 -3.35 -17.85
N VAL A 77 -3.75 -4.34 -18.15
CA VAL A 77 -2.71 -4.83 -17.22
C VAL A 77 -1.61 -3.79 -17.00
N PHE A 78 -1.22 -3.06 -18.05
CA PHE A 78 -0.17 -2.04 -17.94
C PHE A 78 -0.69 -0.64 -17.55
N ALA A 79 -1.99 -0.38 -17.66
CA ALA A 79 -2.58 0.92 -17.35
C ALA A 79 -2.33 1.39 -15.90
N PRO A 80 -2.45 0.55 -14.85
CA PRO A 80 -2.07 0.93 -13.50
C PRO A 80 -0.63 1.44 -13.41
N LEU A 81 0.33 0.73 -14.02
CA LEU A 81 1.73 1.12 -14.05
C LEU A 81 1.94 2.44 -14.81
N GLY A 82 1.24 2.63 -15.94
CA GLY A 82 1.27 3.87 -16.70
C GLY A 82 0.75 5.06 -15.89
N LEU A 83 -0.36 4.90 -15.17
CA LEU A 83 -0.91 5.93 -14.28
C LEU A 83 0.04 6.25 -13.13
N LEU A 84 0.68 5.24 -12.53
CA LEU A 84 1.67 5.43 -11.47
C LEU A 84 2.90 6.18 -11.97
N LEU A 85 3.35 5.89 -13.19
CA LEU A 85 4.45 6.61 -13.84
C LEU A 85 4.08 8.08 -14.11
N LEU A 86 2.89 8.34 -14.65
CA LEU A 86 2.42 9.70 -14.87
C LEU A 86 2.26 10.47 -13.55
N ALA A 87 1.77 9.79 -12.51
CA ALA A 87 1.66 10.32 -11.17
C ALA A 87 3.04 10.67 -10.60
N SER A 88 4.07 9.84 -10.78
CA SER A 88 5.40 10.08 -10.22
C SER A 88 6.03 11.37 -10.77
N PHE A 89 5.84 11.68 -12.05
CA PHE A 89 6.34 12.93 -12.66
C PHE A 89 5.54 14.17 -12.25
N SER A 90 4.28 14.01 -11.86
CA SER A 90 3.36 15.12 -11.57
C SER A 90 3.02 15.27 -10.08
N ALA A 91 3.44 14.35 -9.21
CA ALA A 91 3.03 14.22 -7.81
C ALA A 91 3.11 15.51 -6.98
N ALA A 92 4.18 16.29 -7.18
CA ALA A 92 4.39 17.55 -6.47
C ALA A 92 3.30 18.60 -6.82
N ARG A 93 2.79 18.58 -8.06
CA ARG A 93 1.86 19.57 -8.61
C ARG A 93 0.40 19.14 -8.55
N LEU A 94 0.12 17.87 -8.22
CA LEU A 94 -1.24 17.35 -8.16
C LEU A 94 -2.02 17.92 -6.96
N THR A 95 -3.28 18.26 -7.22
CA THR A 95 -4.27 18.60 -6.19
C THR A 95 -4.70 17.35 -5.43
N THR A 96 -5.28 17.52 -4.23
CA THR A 96 -5.83 16.40 -3.45
C THR A 96 -6.91 15.64 -4.22
N GLY A 97 -7.75 16.33 -4.99
CA GLY A 97 -8.77 15.69 -5.83
C GLY A 97 -8.16 14.84 -6.95
N ALA A 98 -7.11 15.33 -7.61
CA ALA A 98 -6.42 14.57 -8.65
C ALA A 98 -5.71 13.33 -8.08
N ALA A 99 -5.14 13.42 -6.87
CA ALA A 99 -4.54 12.27 -6.19
C ALA A 99 -5.59 11.16 -5.92
N HIS A 100 -6.79 11.53 -5.45
CA HIS A 100 -7.89 10.58 -5.28
C HIS A 100 -8.31 9.95 -6.62
N ALA A 101 -8.47 10.76 -7.67
CA ALA A 101 -8.87 10.26 -8.98
C ALA A 101 -7.87 9.22 -9.52
N ILE A 102 -6.57 9.51 -9.39
CA ILE A 102 -5.51 8.56 -9.78
C ILE A 102 -5.59 7.31 -8.91
N TYR A 103 -5.66 7.45 -7.58
CA TYR A 103 -5.72 6.32 -6.66
C TYR A 103 -6.86 5.36 -6.99
N TRP A 104 -8.09 5.88 -7.13
CA TRP A 104 -9.27 5.07 -7.44
C TRP A 104 -9.22 4.48 -8.84
N SER A 105 -8.64 5.19 -9.82
CA SER A 105 -8.43 4.65 -11.16
C SER A 105 -7.44 3.50 -11.15
N VAL A 106 -6.33 3.64 -10.41
CA VAL A 106 -5.34 2.57 -10.22
C VAL A 106 -5.99 1.35 -9.55
N ALA A 107 -6.73 1.55 -8.46
CA ALA A 107 -7.43 0.46 -7.77
C ALA A 107 -8.47 -0.25 -8.68
N ALA A 108 -9.27 0.51 -9.43
CA ALA A 108 -10.25 -0.07 -10.36
C ALA A 108 -9.57 -0.87 -11.49
N LEU A 109 -8.54 -0.31 -12.13
CA LEU A 109 -7.80 -0.97 -13.21
C LEU A 109 -7.00 -2.18 -12.72
N GLN A 110 -6.50 -2.14 -11.49
CA GLN A 110 -5.90 -3.30 -10.86
C GLN A 110 -6.95 -4.39 -10.66
N GLY A 111 -8.16 -4.04 -10.24
CA GLY A 111 -9.30 -4.97 -10.18
C GLY A 111 -9.61 -5.63 -11.52
N VAL A 112 -9.56 -4.86 -12.61
CA VAL A 112 -9.69 -5.41 -13.98
C VAL A 112 -8.63 -6.47 -14.24
N SER A 113 -7.38 -6.18 -13.88
CA SER A 113 -6.25 -7.09 -14.05
C SER A 113 -6.38 -8.36 -13.19
N LEU A 114 -6.94 -8.24 -11.98
CA LEU A 114 -7.16 -9.37 -11.07
C LEU A 114 -8.29 -10.31 -11.53
N ALA A 115 -9.16 -9.91 -12.46
CA ALA A 115 -10.21 -10.77 -12.98
C ALA A 115 -9.66 -12.08 -13.58
N VAL A 116 -8.44 -12.07 -14.12
CA VAL A 116 -7.76 -13.27 -14.63
C VAL A 116 -7.58 -14.34 -13.54
N LEU A 117 -7.41 -13.95 -12.28
CA LEU A 117 -7.26 -14.89 -11.17
C LEU A 117 -8.54 -15.68 -10.91
N PHE A 118 -9.71 -15.08 -11.11
CA PHE A 118 -11.00 -15.75 -10.96
C PHE A 118 -11.28 -16.74 -12.11
N GLN A 119 -10.57 -16.64 -13.23
CA GLN A 119 -10.60 -17.66 -14.29
C GLN A 119 -9.63 -18.82 -14.02
N ALA A 120 -8.51 -18.55 -13.35
CA ALA A 120 -7.46 -19.53 -13.08
C ALA A 120 -7.65 -20.30 -11.76
N PHE A 121 -8.26 -19.69 -10.76
CA PHE A 121 -8.36 -20.21 -9.40
C PHE A 121 -9.80 -20.22 -8.88
N THR A 122 -10.06 -21.10 -7.91
CA THR A 122 -11.37 -21.16 -7.26
C THR A 122 -11.58 -19.98 -6.30
N GLY A 123 -12.84 -19.60 -6.09
CA GLY A 123 -13.19 -18.57 -5.09
C GLY A 123 -12.69 -18.90 -3.68
N GLN A 124 -12.66 -20.19 -3.31
CA GLN A 124 -12.09 -20.63 -2.03
C GLN A 124 -10.59 -20.34 -1.93
N SER A 125 -9.82 -20.67 -2.97
CA SER A 125 -8.37 -20.42 -3.02
C SER A 125 -8.06 -18.92 -2.96
N ILE A 126 -8.84 -18.10 -3.68
CA ILE A 126 -8.71 -16.64 -3.69
C ILE A 126 -9.01 -16.06 -2.31
N ALA A 127 -10.11 -16.47 -1.68
CA ALA A 127 -10.46 -16.02 -0.33
C ALA A 127 -9.40 -16.42 0.70
N GLN A 128 -8.91 -17.66 0.63
CA GLN A 128 -7.87 -18.16 1.54
C GLN A 128 -6.59 -17.33 1.44
N ILE A 129 -6.06 -17.10 0.24
CA ILE A 129 -4.82 -16.33 0.08
C ILE A 129 -5.03 -14.86 0.46
N PHE A 130 -6.22 -14.29 0.19
CA PHE A 130 -6.57 -12.94 0.62
C PHE A 130 -6.53 -12.78 2.15
N PHE A 131 -7.15 -13.69 2.91
CA PHE A 131 -7.12 -13.59 4.37
C PHE A 131 -5.74 -13.86 4.96
N VAL A 132 -4.96 -14.78 4.38
CA VAL A 132 -3.57 -15.03 4.79
C VAL A 132 -2.70 -13.79 4.57
N THR A 133 -2.79 -13.16 3.39
CA THR A 133 -2.03 -11.95 3.06
C THR A 133 -2.49 -10.75 3.89
N ALA A 134 -3.79 -10.59 4.13
CA ALA A 134 -4.33 -9.55 5.01
C ALA A 134 -3.85 -9.70 6.46
N ALA A 135 -3.80 -10.91 6.99
CA ALA A 135 -3.28 -11.18 8.33
C ALA A 135 -1.78 -10.90 8.43
N ALA A 136 -1.01 -11.34 7.42
CA ALA A 136 0.43 -11.06 7.34
C ALA A 136 0.71 -9.56 7.26
N PHE A 137 0.01 -8.84 6.38
CA PHE A 137 0.08 -7.39 6.26
C PHE A 137 -0.24 -6.71 7.60
N GLY A 138 -1.34 -7.10 8.27
CA GLY A 138 -1.71 -6.54 9.56
C GLY A 138 -0.64 -6.75 10.64
N ALA A 139 -0.05 -7.94 10.72
CA ALA A 139 1.03 -8.24 11.66
C ALA A 139 2.30 -7.42 11.38
N LEU A 140 2.72 -7.34 10.11
CA LEU A 140 3.91 -6.60 9.69
C LEU A 140 3.73 -5.08 9.83
N SER A 141 2.54 -4.58 9.53
CA SER A 141 2.19 -3.17 9.70
C SER A 141 2.16 -2.81 11.19
N LEU A 142 1.60 -3.67 12.05
CA LEU A 142 1.67 -3.47 13.50
C LEU A 142 3.13 -3.46 14.00
N PHE A 143 3.96 -4.37 13.51
CA PHE A 143 5.40 -4.38 13.80
C PHE A 143 6.09 -3.07 13.34
N GLY A 144 5.87 -2.63 12.10
CA GLY A 144 6.42 -1.39 11.56
C GLY A 144 5.97 -0.14 12.34
N TYR A 145 4.71 -0.13 12.81
CA TYR A 145 4.15 0.97 13.59
C TYR A 145 4.73 1.05 15.01
N THR A 146 4.96 -0.10 15.64
CA THR A 146 5.35 -0.21 17.06
C THR A 146 6.86 -0.26 17.27
N THR A 147 7.63 -0.73 16.28
CA THR A 147 9.08 -0.87 16.41
C THR A 147 9.78 0.48 16.59
N LYS A 148 10.71 0.54 17.55
CA LYS A 148 11.53 1.73 17.85
C LYS A 148 12.81 1.79 17.03
N ARG A 149 13.22 0.66 16.43
CA ARG A 149 14.41 0.60 15.58
C ARG A 149 14.08 1.24 14.24
N SER A 150 14.92 2.16 13.77
CA SER A 150 14.76 2.73 12.44
C SER A 150 14.96 1.64 11.37
N LEU A 151 13.96 1.49 10.49
CA LEU A 151 13.98 0.63 9.32
C LEU A 151 14.50 1.37 8.08
N SER A 152 14.82 2.66 8.18
CA SER A 152 15.26 3.47 7.02
C SER A 152 16.46 2.89 6.30
N GLY A 153 17.40 2.27 7.02
CA GLY A 153 18.57 1.60 6.44
C GLY A 153 18.26 0.34 5.62
N MET A 154 17.08 -0.26 5.78
CA MET A 154 16.67 -1.43 5.00
C MET A 154 16.08 -1.06 3.64
N SER A 155 15.64 0.19 3.44
CA SER A 155 14.95 0.63 2.22
C SER A 155 15.73 0.33 0.94
N THR A 156 17.03 0.67 0.91
CA THR A 156 17.90 0.39 -0.25
C THR A 156 18.01 -1.10 -0.53
N LEU A 157 18.17 -1.93 0.52
CA LEU A 157 18.25 -3.38 0.35
C LEU A 157 16.95 -3.96 -0.22
N LEU A 158 15.80 -3.51 0.31
CA LEU A 158 14.49 -3.95 -0.14
C LEU A 158 14.20 -3.52 -1.59
N MET A 159 14.59 -2.30 -1.98
CA MET A 159 14.46 -1.84 -3.36
C MET A 159 15.35 -2.61 -4.33
N VAL A 160 16.61 -2.87 -3.95
CA VAL A 160 17.51 -3.73 -4.75
C VAL A 160 16.96 -5.15 -4.86
N GLY A 161 16.44 -5.69 -3.75
CA GLY A 161 15.78 -7.00 -3.72
C GLY A 161 14.56 -7.07 -4.63
N LEU A 162 13.69 -6.05 -4.61
CA LEU A 162 12.51 -5.96 -5.48
C LEU A 162 12.91 -5.96 -6.96
N VAL A 163 13.90 -5.15 -7.34
CA VAL A 163 14.43 -5.15 -8.71
C VAL A 163 15.01 -6.52 -9.08
N GLY A 164 15.73 -7.16 -8.17
CA GLY A 164 16.27 -8.51 -8.37
C GLY A 164 15.17 -9.55 -8.62
N VAL A 165 14.06 -9.50 -7.88
CA VAL A 165 12.90 -10.38 -8.06
C VAL A 165 12.23 -10.14 -9.41
N ILE A 166 12.04 -8.88 -9.82
CA ILE A 166 11.47 -8.53 -11.13
C ILE A 166 12.34 -9.10 -12.25
N ILE A 167 13.66 -8.91 -12.16
CA ILE A 167 14.62 -9.45 -13.14
C ILE A 167 14.51 -10.98 -13.16
N ALA A 168 14.48 -11.64 -12.01
CA ALA A 168 14.35 -13.09 -11.93
C ALA A 168 13.08 -13.61 -12.62
N PHE A 169 11.93 -12.94 -12.45
CA PHE A 169 10.71 -13.28 -13.16
C PHE A 169 10.82 -13.07 -14.67
N ILE A 170 11.44 -11.97 -15.14
CA ILE A 170 11.65 -11.72 -16.57
C ILE A 170 12.52 -12.81 -17.21
N PHE A 171 13.64 -13.17 -16.58
CA PHE A 171 14.49 -14.24 -17.08
C PHE A 171 13.79 -15.60 -17.05
N ASN A 172 12.94 -15.84 -16.05
CA ASN A 172 12.23 -17.10 -15.93
C ASN A 172 11.16 -17.31 -17.03
N ILE A 173 10.69 -16.24 -17.69
CA ILE A 173 9.82 -16.38 -18.87
C ILE A 173 10.52 -17.18 -19.98
N PHE A 174 11.84 -17.02 -20.14
CA PHE A 174 12.64 -17.72 -21.16
C PHE A 174 13.14 -19.08 -20.68
N LEU A 175 13.54 -19.18 -19.40
CA LEU A 175 14.10 -20.41 -18.83
C LEU A 175 13.03 -21.44 -18.44
N GLN A 176 11.82 -20.98 -18.11
CA GLN A 176 10.70 -21.79 -17.64
C GLN A 176 11.07 -22.75 -16.48
N SER A 177 11.94 -22.29 -15.57
CA SER A 177 12.46 -23.09 -14.47
C SER A 177 11.51 -23.04 -13.26
N GLY A 178 11.01 -24.21 -12.86
CA GLY A 178 10.16 -24.34 -11.66
C GLY A 178 10.89 -23.98 -10.37
N LEU A 179 12.18 -24.31 -10.26
CA LEU A 179 12.99 -23.95 -9.08
C LEU A 179 13.20 -22.44 -8.99
N LEU A 180 13.53 -21.78 -10.11
CA LEU A 180 13.71 -20.33 -10.13
C LEU A 180 12.39 -19.62 -9.80
N GLN A 181 11.26 -20.09 -10.35
CA GLN A 181 9.93 -19.57 -10.04
C GLN A 181 9.64 -19.63 -8.53
N PHE A 182 9.88 -20.78 -7.90
CA PHE A 182 9.65 -20.98 -6.48
C PHE A 182 10.53 -20.05 -5.61
N VAL A 183 11.84 -20.02 -5.88
CA VAL A 183 12.79 -19.20 -5.12
C VAL A 183 12.47 -17.71 -5.29
N ALA A 184 12.21 -17.24 -6.51
CA ALA A 184 11.84 -15.85 -6.78
C ALA A 184 10.54 -15.46 -6.07
N SER A 185 9.56 -16.36 -6.01
CA SER A 185 8.28 -16.13 -5.31
C SER A 185 8.49 -16.00 -3.79
N VAL A 186 9.30 -16.87 -3.18
CA VAL A 186 9.62 -16.80 -1.74
C VAL A 186 10.36 -15.51 -1.41
N ILE A 187 11.38 -15.14 -2.20
CA ILE A 187 12.11 -13.88 -2.00
C ILE A 187 11.16 -12.68 -2.20
N GLY A 188 10.29 -12.72 -3.20
CA GLY A 188 9.28 -11.68 -3.44
C GLY A 188 8.41 -11.44 -2.20
N VAL A 189 7.85 -12.51 -1.61
CA VAL A 189 7.05 -12.40 -0.37
C VAL A 189 7.86 -11.78 0.77
N LEU A 190 9.13 -12.15 0.95
CA LEU A 190 9.99 -11.58 2.00
C LEU A 190 10.32 -10.10 1.76
N VAL A 191 10.56 -9.71 0.50
CA VAL A 191 10.81 -8.32 0.12
C VAL A 191 9.58 -7.47 0.40
N PHE A 192 8.39 -7.89 -0.06
CA PHE A 192 7.14 -7.15 0.18
C PHE A 192 6.75 -7.13 1.66
N ALA A 193 7.05 -8.19 2.41
CA ALA A 193 6.88 -8.18 3.87
C ALA A 193 7.76 -7.11 4.54
N GLY A 194 9.02 -7.01 4.13
CA GLY A 194 9.93 -5.96 4.59
C GLY A 194 9.48 -4.56 4.19
N LEU A 195 9.01 -4.37 2.94
CA LEU A 195 8.48 -3.10 2.45
C LEU A 195 7.23 -2.67 3.22
N THR A 196 6.33 -3.60 3.55
CA THR A 196 5.13 -3.31 4.37
C THR A 196 5.49 -2.73 5.73
N ALA A 197 6.45 -3.35 6.43
CA ALA A 197 6.91 -2.86 7.73
C ALA A 197 7.63 -1.51 7.60
N PHE A 198 8.50 -1.37 6.59
CA PHE A 198 9.23 -0.13 6.31
C PHE A 198 8.28 1.03 5.97
N ASP A 199 7.34 0.84 5.05
CA ASP A 199 6.40 1.87 4.60
C ASP A 199 5.47 2.29 5.74
N THR A 200 5.01 1.35 6.56
CA THR A 200 4.21 1.69 7.75
C THR A 200 4.99 2.62 8.69
N GLN A 201 6.28 2.31 8.94
CA GLN A 201 7.12 3.17 9.76
C GLN A 201 7.36 4.52 9.09
N ARG A 202 7.64 4.54 7.77
CA ARG A 202 7.88 5.76 7.00
C ARG A 202 6.70 6.71 7.10
N LEU A 203 5.47 6.23 6.89
CA LEU A 203 4.25 7.05 6.91
C LEU A 203 4.00 7.68 8.28
N LYS A 204 4.24 6.91 9.35
CA LYS A 204 4.22 7.43 10.72
C LYS A 204 5.26 8.55 10.90
N THR A 205 6.51 8.32 10.49
CA THR A 205 7.60 9.30 10.63
C THR A 205 7.37 10.55 9.79
N GLU A 206 6.79 10.42 8.59
CA GLU A 206 6.46 11.54 7.72
C GLU A 206 5.38 12.44 8.33
N TYR A 207 4.30 11.85 8.88
CA TYR A 207 3.31 12.63 9.65
C TYR A 207 3.98 13.38 10.81
N ILE A 208 4.87 12.68 11.53
CA ILE A 208 5.59 13.25 12.67
C ILE A 208 6.48 14.43 12.28
N ALA A 209 6.99 14.45 11.04
CA ALA A 209 7.80 15.54 10.52
C ALA A 209 6.98 16.81 10.18
N GLY A 210 5.66 16.81 10.40
CA GLY A 210 4.84 18.03 10.37
C GLY A 210 3.95 18.19 9.13
N VAL A 211 3.51 17.09 8.51
CA VAL A 211 2.54 17.18 7.40
C VAL A 211 1.17 17.64 7.92
N THR A 212 0.72 18.83 7.52
CA THR A 212 -0.54 19.45 7.99
C THR A 212 -1.47 19.88 6.86
N GLY A 213 -2.75 20.10 7.17
CA GLY A 213 -3.74 20.67 6.25
C GLY A 213 -3.98 19.85 4.97
N SER A 214 -4.09 20.52 3.82
CA SER A 214 -4.32 19.88 2.51
C SER A 214 -3.19 18.93 2.10
N ALA A 215 -1.97 19.18 2.58
CA ALA A 215 -0.83 18.28 2.38
C ALA A 215 -1.03 16.95 3.11
N ALA A 216 -1.64 16.97 4.30
CA ALA A 216 -1.95 15.75 5.06
C ALA A 216 -2.97 14.87 4.34
N ALA A 217 -4.07 15.45 3.82
CA ALA A 217 -5.05 14.69 3.05
C ALA A 217 -4.43 14.07 1.79
N LYS A 218 -3.56 14.81 1.10
CA LYS A 218 -2.82 14.28 -0.07
C LYS A 218 -1.85 13.16 0.35
N ALA A 219 -1.11 13.34 1.44
CA ALA A 219 -0.19 12.33 1.97
C ALA A 219 -0.92 11.05 2.39
N GLN A 220 -2.14 11.14 2.94
CA GLN A 220 -2.94 9.97 3.27
C GLN A 220 -3.25 9.12 2.03
N VAL A 221 -3.60 9.74 0.91
CA VAL A 221 -3.91 9.02 -0.34
C VAL A 221 -2.66 8.38 -0.92
N TRP A 222 -1.53 9.09 -0.95
CA TRP A 222 -0.27 8.52 -1.44
C TRP A 222 0.26 7.41 -0.53
N GLY A 223 0.08 7.56 0.79
CA GLY A 223 0.41 6.52 1.76
C GLY A 223 -0.45 5.28 1.61
N ALA A 224 -1.76 5.47 1.39
CA ALA A 224 -2.67 4.37 1.07
C ALA A 224 -2.27 3.67 -0.24
N LEU A 225 -1.87 4.44 -1.25
CA LEU A 225 -1.38 3.88 -2.51
C LEU A 225 -0.08 3.09 -2.33
N SER A 226 0.88 3.58 -1.54
CA SER A 226 2.13 2.83 -1.32
C SER A 226 1.86 1.52 -0.58
N LEU A 227 1.02 1.55 0.45
CA LEU A 227 0.66 0.32 1.17
C LEU A 227 -0.18 -0.64 0.32
N TYR A 228 -1.03 -0.13 -0.56
CA TYR A 228 -1.83 -0.92 -1.51
C TYR A 228 -0.97 -1.69 -2.52
N LEU A 229 0.20 -1.16 -2.87
CA LEU A 229 1.12 -1.77 -3.84
C LEU A 229 2.09 -2.80 -3.21
N ASN A 230 2.10 -2.91 -1.88
CA ASN A 230 2.90 -3.89 -1.15
C ASN A 230 2.21 -5.26 -1.10
#